data_AF-A0A5P1EN19-F1
#
_entry.id   AF-A0A5P1EN19-F1
#
_cell.length_a   1.000
_cell.length_b   1.000
_cell.length_c   1.000
_cell.angle_alpha   90.00
_cell.angle_beta   90.00
_cell.angle_gamma   90.00
#
_symmetry.space_group_name_H-M   'P 1'
#
loop_
_entity.id
_entity.type
_entity.pdbx_description
1 polymer ?
#
loop_
_entity_poly.entity_id
_entity_poly.type
_entity_poly.pdbx_seq_one_letter_code
_entity_poly.pdbx_strand_id
1 'polypeptide(L)'
;MHRCPSNLAHPFMTEKFYCMTMRMNIDCGGCYRKIRRALLRMHELESHLIEKKQNRVSVCGAFSPQDVAIKIRKMTNRRVEILEIKELELSGGAEENKDNQSSNTQQSNGANNS
;
A
#
# COMPACT_ATOMS: atom_id res chain seq x y z
N MET A 1 29.54 11.14 5.10
CA MET A 1 28.16 10.78 5.49
C MET A 1 27.20 11.78 4.86
N HIS A 2 26.62 11.46 3.71
CA HIS A 2 25.68 12.36 3.05
C HIS A 2 24.37 12.38 3.86
N ARG A 3 24.14 13.47 4.60
CA ARG A 3 22.82 13.75 5.19
C ARG A 3 21.89 14.02 4.01
N CYS A 4 20.98 13.09 3.72
CA CYS A 4 19.88 13.38 2.81
C CYS A 4 19.12 14.59 3.37
N PRO A 5 18.94 15.67 2.60
CA PRO A 5 18.21 16.84 3.08
C PRO A 5 16.76 16.44 3.32
N SER A 6 16.40 16.41 4.61
CA SER A 6 15.05 16.26 5.09
C SER A 6 14.32 17.59 5.00
N ASN A 7 13.62 17.83 3.89
CA ASN A 7 12.40 18.65 3.82
C ASN A 7 12.12 18.98 2.34
N LEU A 8 11.41 18.11 1.65
CA LEU A 8 10.39 18.62 0.74
C LEU A 8 9.10 18.63 1.55
N ALA A 9 8.80 19.79 2.13
CA ALA A 9 7.43 20.12 2.47
C ALA A 9 6.71 20.32 1.13
N HIS A 10 6.13 19.25 0.58
CA HIS A 10 5.18 19.42 -0.51
C HIS A 10 3.95 20.13 0.07
N PRO A 11 3.61 21.32 -0.44
CA PRO A 11 2.42 22.03 0.02
C PRO A 11 1.20 21.16 -0.28
N PHE A 12 0.41 20.98 0.77
CA PHE A 12 -0.84 20.25 0.85
C PHE A 12 -1.90 20.88 -0.06
N MET A 13 -1.86 20.58 -1.36
CA MET A 13 -2.95 20.83 -2.30
C MET A 13 -2.99 19.72 -3.35
N THR A 14 -3.55 18.57 -2.98
CA THR A 14 -3.97 17.54 -3.93
C THR A 14 -5.49 17.58 -4.03
N GLU A 15 -6.01 18.16 -5.11
CA GLU A 15 -7.43 18.11 -5.50
C GLU A 15 -7.83 16.75 -6.09
N LYS A 16 -6.84 15.87 -6.29
CA LYS A 16 -6.98 14.56 -6.93
C LYS A 16 -7.23 13.47 -5.89
N PHE A 17 -8.23 12.65 -6.16
CA PHE A 17 -8.55 11.48 -5.34
C PHE A 17 -7.76 10.28 -5.83
N TYR A 18 -7.07 9.58 -4.93
CA TYR A 18 -6.32 8.37 -5.26
C TYR A 18 -6.77 7.19 -4.42
N CYS A 19 -6.72 6.00 -5.01
CA CYS A 19 -6.74 4.72 -4.31
C CYS A 19 -5.42 4.00 -4.57
N MET A 20 -4.68 3.68 -3.52
CA MET A 20 -3.39 3.02 -3.60
C MET A 20 -3.40 1.70 -2.84
N THR A 21 -2.89 0.64 -3.47
CA THR A 21 -2.68 -0.65 -2.82
C THR A 21 -1.20 -0.93 -2.66
N MET A 22 -0.80 -1.33 -1.45
CA MET A 22 0.58 -1.59 -1.07
C MET A 22 0.72 -2.98 -0.45
N ARG A 23 1.89 -3.58 -0.64
CA ARG A 23 2.33 -4.76 0.08
C ARG A 23 3.16 -4.36 1.31
N MET A 24 2.81 -4.94 2.46
CA MET A 24 3.49 -4.74 3.74
C MET A 24 3.45 -6.03 4.57
N ASN A 25 4.55 -6.41 5.23
CA ASN A 25 4.58 -7.62 6.04
C ASN A 25 3.77 -7.46 7.34
N ILE A 26 2.77 -8.33 7.56
CA ILE A 26 1.84 -8.31 8.70
C ILE A 26 1.89 -9.63 9.48
N ASP A 27 3.05 -9.96 10.02
CA ASP A 27 3.32 -11.30 10.59
C ASP A 27 2.68 -11.52 11.98
N CYS A 28 2.35 -10.45 12.71
CA CYS A 28 1.78 -10.55 14.06
C CYS A 28 0.70 -9.49 14.33
N GLY A 29 -0.03 -9.67 15.45
CA GLY A 29 -1.03 -8.68 15.90
C GLY A 29 -0.43 -7.29 16.17
N GLY A 30 0.83 -7.25 16.61
CA GLY A 30 1.57 -6.00 16.76
C GLY A 30 1.78 -5.25 15.44
N CYS A 31 2.13 -5.97 14.36
CA CYS A 31 2.24 -5.41 13.01
C CYS A 31 0.93 -4.77 12.58
N TYR A 32 -0.17 -5.53 12.69
CA TYR A 32 -1.52 -5.07 12.35
C TYR A 32 -1.89 -3.81 13.12
N ARG A 33 -1.74 -3.82 14.45
CA ARG A 33 -2.06 -2.66 15.30
C ARG A 33 -1.20 -1.45 14.99
N LYS A 34 0.06 -1.64 14.58
CA LYS A 34 0.97 -0.54 14.21
C LYS A 34 0.57 0.10 12.89
N ILE A 35 0.25 -0.71 11.88
CA ILE A 35 -0.24 -0.25 10.58
C ILE A 35 -1.58 0.48 10.76
N ARG A 36 -2.54 -0.14 11.45
CA ARG A 36 -3.86 0.48 11.72
C ARG A 36 -3.73 1.84 12.42
N ARG A 37 -2.88 1.94 13.45
CA ARG A 37 -2.61 3.23 14.13
C ARG A 37 -1.90 4.26 13.25
N ALA A 38 -1.14 3.82 12.24
CA ALA A 38 -0.54 4.75 11.28
C ALA A 38 -1.61 5.32 10.35
N LEU A 39 -2.45 4.45 9.77
CA LEU A 39 -3.53 4.85 8.86
C LEU A 39 -4.53 5.78 9.53
N LEU A 40 -4.97 5.47 10.76
CA LEU A 40 -5.90 6.32 11.53
C LEU A 40 -5.35 7.71 11.89
N ARG A 41 -4.04 7.93 11.81
CA ARG A 41 -3.42 9.24 12.06
C ARG A 41 -3.29 10.09 10.81
N MET A 42 -3.63 9.55 9.64
CA MET A 42 -3.56 10.25 8.35
C MET A 42 -4.96 10.79 8.04
N HIS A 43 -5.12 12.10 8.13
CA HIS A 43 -6.42 12.75 7.92
C HIS A 43 -6.78 12.86 6.43
N GLU A 44 -5.77 12.79 5.56
CA GLU A 44 -5.94 12.77 4.11
C GLU A 44 -6.51 11.44 3.58
N LEU A 45 -6.61 10.42 4.42
CA LEU A 45 -7.22 9.13 4.06
C LEU A 45 -8.69 9.11 4.45
N GLU A 46 -9.56 8.87 3.48
CA GLU A 46 -11.00 8.68 3.71
C GLU A 46 -11.33 7.23 4.05
N SER A 47 -10.67 6.28 3.40
CA SER A 47 -10.89 4.86 3.65
C SER A 47 -9.60 4.04 3.61
N HIS A 48 -9.61 2.92 4.32
CA HIS A 48 -8.49 1.98 4.33
C HIS A 48 -8.94 0.55 4.57
N LEU A 49 -8.19 -0.40 4.01
CA LEU A 49 -8.38 -1.83 4.20
C LEU A 49 -7.04 -2.49 4.51
N ILE A 50 -7.03 -3.42 5.47
CA ILE A 50 -5.84 -4.21 5.83
C ILE A 50 -6.16 -5.69 5.66
N GLU A 51 -5.56 -6.31 4.65
CA GLU A 51 -5.71 -7.73 4.35
C GLU A 51 -4.51 -8.51 4.86
N LYS A 52 -4.57 -8.92 6.15
CA LYS A 52 -3.46 -9.63 6.81
C LYS A 52 -3.02 -10.89 6.05
N LYS A 53 -3.97 -11.68 5.53
CA LYS A 53 -3.68 -12.92 4.80
C LYS A 53 -2.88 -12.69 3.52
N GLN A 54 -3.08 -11.54 2.86
CA GLN A 54 -2.43 -11.19 1.60
C GLN A 54 -1.22 -10.27 1.79
N ASN A 55 -0.94 -9.84 3.03
CA ASN A 55 0.05 -8.79 3.30
C ASN A 55 -0.22 -7.51 2.48
N ARG A 56 -1.50 -7.17 2.28
CA ARG A 56 -1.93 -6.01 1.50
C ARG A 56 -2.59 -4.95 2.37
N VAL A 57 -2.36 -3.70 2.02
CA VAL A 57 -2.96 -2.51 2.62
C VAL A 57 -3.44 -1.62 1.48
N SER A 58 -4.73 -1.31 1.46
CA SER A 58 -5.32 -0.37 0.51
C SER A 58 -5.74 0.90 1.23
N VAL A 59 -5.51 2.06 0.61
CA VAL A 59 -5.85 3.37 1.15
C VAL A 59 -6.46 4.22 0.04
N CYS A 60 -7.51 4.97 0.35
CA CYS A 60 -8.13 5.91 -0.58
C CYS A 60 -8.39 7.27 0.08
N GLY A 61 -8.31 8.33 -0.69
CA GLY A 61 -8.52 9.71 -0.25
C GLY A 61 -7.87 10.74 -1.16
N ALA A 62 -7.98 12.01 -0.80
CA ALA A 62 -7.32 13.10 -1.49
C ALA A 62 -5.86 13.24 -0.99
N PHE A 63 -4.92 12.57 -1.66
CA PHE A 63 -3.52 12.54 -1.25
C PHE A 63 -2.54 12.32 -2.41
N SER A 64 -1.27 12.69 -2.22
CA SER A 64 -0.18 12.30 -3.13
C SER A 64 0.32 10.87 -2.80
N PRO A 65 0.29 9.91 -3.73
CA PRO A 65 0.73 8.53 -3.45
C PRO A 65 2.16 8.43 -2.92
N GLN A 66 3.05 9.30 -3.40
CA GLN A 66 4.45 9.35 -2.96
C GLN A 66 4.54 9.77 -1.49
N ASP A 67 3.83 10.83 -1.11
CA ASP A 67 3.87 11.35 0.26
C ASP A 67 3.26 10.35 1.25
N VAL A 68 2.14 9.72 0.89
CA VAL A 68 1.50 8.68 1.71
C VAL A 68 2.39 7.46 1.86
N ALA A 69 3.02 6.97 0.79
CA ALA A 69 3.94 5.84 0.87
C ALA A 69 5.14 6.15 1.78
N ILE A 70 5.72 7.34 1.66
CA ILE A 70 6.83 7.80 2.52
C ILE A 70 6.36 7.91 3.98
N LYS A 71 5.19 8.49 4.23
CA LYS A 71 4.61 8.69 5.56
C LYS A 71 4.31 7.36 6.24
N ILE A 72 3.70 6.41 5.54
CA ILE A 72 3.45 5.05 6.04
C ILE A 72 4.76 4.33 6.37
N ARG A 73 5.77 4.41 5.50
CA ARG A 73 7.10 3.82 5.76
C ARG A 73 7.73 4.40 7.03
N LYS A 74 7.70 5.73 7.20
CA LYS A 74 8.22 6.42 8.40
C LYS A 74 7.46 6.04 9.67
N MET A 75 6.12 6.00 9.62
CA MET A 75 5.28 5.76 10.80
C MET A 75 5.29 4.29 11.26
N THR A 76 5.41 3.35 10.33
CA THR A 76 5.39 1.91 10.64
C THR A 76 6.80 1.34 10.83
N ASN A 77 7.82 2.00 10.28
CA ASN A 77 9.19 1.51 10.14
C ASN A 77 9.24 0.15 9.44
N ARG A 78 8.47 0.02 8.36
CA ARG A 78 8.36 -1.20 7.54
C ARG A 78 8.58 -0.88 6.07
N ARG A 79 9.02 -1.90 5.32
CA ARG A 79 9.07 -1.83 3.86
C ARG A 79 7.65 -1.69 3.32
N VAL A 80 7.50 -0.77 2.37
CA VAL A 80 6.28 -0.54 1.60
C VAL A 80 6.63 -0.79 0.15
N GLU A 81 5.87 -1.63 -0.51
CA GLU A 81 5.96 -1.88 -1.95
C GLU A 81 4.62 -1.50 -2.56
N ILE A 82 4.62 -0.55 -3.49
CA ILE A 82 3.39 -0.10 -4.15
C ILE A 82 3.04 -1.14 -5.22
N LEU A 83 1.82 -1.68 -5.15
CA LEU A 83 1.33 -2.64 -6.14
C LEU A 83 0.51 -1.95 -7.22
N GLU A 84 -0.31 -0.98 -6.83
CA GLU A 84 -1.26 -0.32 -7.73
C GLU A 84 -1.60 1.09 -7.21
N ILE A 85 -1.76 2.03 -8.14
CA ILE A 85 -2.26 3.39 -7.89
C ILE A 85 -3.38 3.65 -8.92
N LYS A 86 -4.53 4.10 -8.43
CA LYS A 86 -5.66 4.56 -9.26
C LYS A 86 -5.93 6.02 -8.96
N GLU A 87 -5.93 6.85 -9.99
CA GLU A 87 -6.40 8.23 -9.94
C GLU A 87 -7.90 8.21 -10.28
N LEU A 88 -8.73 8.85 -9.45
CA LEU A 88 -10.14 9.04 -9.72
C LEU A 88 -10.36 10.50 -10.09
N GLU A 89 -10.69 10.74 -11.37
CA GLU A 89 -11.28 11.99 -11.82
C GLU A 89 -12.80 11.86 -11.69
N LEU A 90 -13.47 12.88 -11.13
CA LEU A 90 -14.93 12.89 -10.91
C LEU A 90 -15.75 13.03 -12.22
N SER A 91 -15.19 12.68 -13.38
CA SER A 91 -15.87 12.65 -14.67
C SER A 91 -16.08 11.20 -15.11
N GLY A 92 -17.31 10.71 -14.85
CA GLY A 92 -17.93 9.47 -15.32
C GLY A 92 -17.11 8.46 -16.14
N GLY A 93 -16.89 7.28 -15.56
CA GLY A 93 -16.43 6.10 -16.27
C GLY A 93 -16.02 4.99 -15.30
N ALA A 94 -16.95 4.09 -14.99
CA ALA A 94 -16.65 2.87 -14.26
C ALA A 94 -15.93 1.89 -15.20
N GLU A 95 -14.64 1.62 -14.97
CA GLU A 95 -13.97 0.44 -15.51
C GLU A 95 -13.18 -0.26 -14.40
N GLU A 96 -13.83 -1.29 -13.85
CA GLU A 96 -13.18 -2.39 -13.16
C GLU A 96 -12.28 -3.11 -14.17
N ASN A 97 -10.99 -3.25 -13.86
CA ASN A 97 -10.23 -4.36 -14.40
C ASN A 97 -9.40 -4.98 -13.30
N LYS A 98 -10.00 -6.00 -12.67
CA LYS A 98 -9.25 -7.12 -12.10
C LYS A 98 -8.88 -7.99 -13.30
N ASP A 99 -7.60 -8.17 -13.56
CA ASP A 99 -7.14 -9.54 -13.79
C ASP A 99 -5.67 -9.71 -13.44
N ASN A 100 -5.48 -10.62 -12.48
CA ASN A 100 -4.22 -11.18 -12.05
C ASN A 100 -4.29 -12.65 -12.47
N GLN A 101 -3.48 -13.04 -13.45
CA GLN A 101 -3.16 -14.44 -13.68
C GLN A 101 -1.69 -14.56 -14.10
N SER A 102 -0.80 -14.46 -13.11
CA SER A 102 0.47 -15.19 -13.17
C SER A 102 0.25 -16.55 -12.54
N SER A 103 -0.03 -17.53 -13.40
CA SER A 103 0.05 -18.95 -13.12
C SER A 103 1.46 -19.30 -12.63
N ASN A 104 1.58 -19.76 -11.38
CA ASN A 104 2.64 -20.68 -11.05
C ASN A 104 2.15 -21.70 -10.04
N THR A 105 1.83 -22.89 -10.55
CA THR A 105 1.75 -24.11 -9.73
C THR A 105 2.26 -25.25 -10.60
N GLN A 106 3.54 -25.56 -10.46
CA GLN A 106 4.00 -26.95 -10.41
C GLN A 106 5.04 -27.07 -9.30
N GLN A 107 4.54 -27.47 -8.12
CA GLN A 107 5.31 -28.27 -7.18
C GLN A 107 5.25 -29.73 -7.66
N SER A 108 6.40 -30.38 -7.74
CA SER A 108 6.54 -31.71 -7.16
C SER A 108 8.00 -31.95 -6.79
N ASN A 109 8.21 -32.06 -5.49
CA ASN A 109 9.43 -32.57 -4.89
C ASN A 109 9.43 -34.11 -4.97
N GLY A 110 10.58 -34.70 -5.25
CA GLY A 110 11.16 -35.82 -4.47
C GLY A 110 10.64 -37.26 -4.63
N ALA A 111 11.53 -38.10 -5.17
CA ALA A 111 12.14 -39.26 -4.50
C ALA A 111 11.53 -40.69 -4.63
N ASN A 112 12.42 -41.60 -5.08
CA ASN A 112 12.71 -42.97 -4.59
C ASN A 112 12.18 -44.24 -5.31
N ASN A 113 13.16 -45.08 -5.67
CA ASN A 113 13.30 -46.55 -5.64
C ASN A 113 12.09 -47.45 -5.92
N SER A 114 12.23 -48.31 -6.93
CA SER A 114 12.46 -49.75 -6.70
C SER A 114 13.07 -50.43 -7.92
#